data_AF-A0AAU5Z3R1-F1
#
_entry.id   AF-A0AAU5Z3R1-F1
#
_cell.length_a   1.000
_cell.length_b   1.000
_cell.length_c   1.000
_cell.angle_alpha   90.00
_cell.angle_beta   90.00
_cell.angle_gamma   90.00
#
_symmetry.space_group_name_H-M   'P 1'
#
loop_
_entity.id
_entity.type
_entity.pdbx_description
1 polymer ?
#
loop_
_entity_poly.entity_id
_entity_poly.type
_entity_poly.pdbx_seq_one_letter_code
_entity_poly.pdbx_strand_id
1 'polypeptide(L)'
;MPATQKPKTSAKGLETRERIVDVAVRFIARNGARGTSLADIAAEAGVSQTGLLYHFGSKEALLNAVLDRHLAFTEEWLWGDGPDPGIKIVDIIARHMVSWPSQHDDKVYSLLGMNTVVLGENVSPDTDLHPRLVEGYRTTIERVTATLRSAQQRGEMRDDLDPQLKAMEIIAFCYGLEAAWLVNPTIPVADAATTWAAQQTAQMAAG
;
A
#
# COMPACT_ATOMS: atom_id res chain seq x y z
N MET A 1 -34.31 -26.38 -14.45
CA MET A 1 -33.06 -26.49 -13.64
C MET A 1 -32.99 -25.25 -12.76
N PRO A 2 -32.97 -25.35 -11.42
CA PRO A 2 -32.82 -24.15 -10.60
C PRO A 2 -31.35 -23.70 -10.64
N ALA A 3 -31.15 -22.41 -10.93
CA ALA A 3 -29.84 -21.78 -10.92
C ALA A 3 -29.27 -21.79 -9.50
N THR A 4 -28.06 -22.32 -9.34
CA THR A 4 -27.27 -22.24 -8.10
C THR A 4 -26.95 -20.78 -7.80
N GLN A 5 -27.68 -20.22 -6.83
CA GLN A 5 -27.50 -18.87 -6.33
C GLN A 5 -26.20 -18.83 -5.50
N LYS A 6 -25.19 -18.06 -5.95
CA LYS A 6 -23.98 -17.77 -5.17
C LYS A 6 -24.40 -17.19 -3.81
N PRO A 7 -23.80 -17.59 -2.67
CA PRO A 7 -24.21 -17.09 -1.38
C PRO A 7 -23.96 -15.57 -1.31
N LYS A 8 -24.98 -14.78 -1.00
CA LYS A 8 -24.81 -13.38 -0.61
C LYS A 8 -24.01 -13.37 0.68
N THR A 9 -22.77 -12.89 0.64
CA THR A 9 -21.96 -12.65 1.84
C THR A 9 -22.77 -11.77 2.78
N SER A 10 -23.10 -12.26 3.98
CA SER A 10 -23.86 -11.48 4.96
C SER A 10 -23.01 -10.32 5.49
N ALA A 11 -23.63 -9.22 5.92
CA ALA A 11 -22.92 -8.06 6.48
C ALA A 11 -21.96 -8.48 7.63
N LYS A 12 -22.41 -9.42 8.48
CA LYS A 12 -21.61 -10.02 9.55
C LYS A 12 -20.40 -10.81 9.03
N GLY A 13 -20.55 -11.49 7.90
CA GLY A 13 -19.46 -12.21 7.24
C GLY A 13 -18.41 -11.28 6.66
N LEU A 14 -18.82 -10.13 6.12
CA LEU A 14 -17.90 -9.10 5.64
C LEU A 14 -17.13 -8.45 6.80
N GLU A 15 -17.82 -8.05 7.87
CA GLU A 15 -17.20 -7.51 9.08
C GLU A 15 -16.16 -8.47 9.69
N THR A 16 -16.50 -9.77 9.74
CA THR A 16 -15.56 -10.80 10.21
C THR A 16 -14.34 -10.90 9.31
N ARG A 17 -14.53 -10.87 7.98
CA ARG A 17 -13.44 -10.90 7.01
C ARG A 17 -12.50 -9.69 7.19
N GLU A 18 -13.05 -8.49 7.30
CA GLU A 18 -12.26 -7.27 7.48
C GLU A 18 -11.46 -7.29 8.78
N ARG A 19 -12.06 -7.77 9.88
CA ARG A 19 -11.38 -7.92 11.16
C ARG A 19 -10.23 -8.92 11.11
N ILE A 20 -10.38 -10.02 10.36
CA ILE A 20 -9.29 -10.98 10.14
C ILE A 20 -8.13 -10.31 9.38
N VAL A 21 -8.43 -9.53 8.34
CA VAL A 21 -7.40 -8.77 7.59
C VAL A 21 -6.69 -7.76 8.49
N ASP A 22 -7.43 -7.03 9.34
CA ASP A 22 -6.86 -6.06 10.27
C ASP A 22 -5.87 -6.71 11.24
N VAL A 23 -6.23 -7.88 11.79
CA VAL A 23 -5.35 -8.65 12.67
C VAL A 23 -4.13 -9.15 11.89
N ALA A 24 -4.32 -9.70 10.69
CA ALA A 24 -3.24 -10.21 9.87
C ALA A 24 -2.22 -9.11 9.51
N VAL A 25 -2.69 -7.90 9.14
CA VAL A 25 -1.82 -6.73 8.89
C VAL A 25 -0.93 -6.47 10.10
N ARG A 26 -1.50 -6.37 11.31
CA ARG A 26 -0.73 -6.10 12.53
C ARG A 26 0.28 -7.21 12.85
N PHE A 27 -0.13 -8.47 12.71
CA PHE A 27 0.75 -9.60 13.04
C PHE A 27 1.90 -9.73 12.03
N ILE A 28 1.64 -9.55 10.74
CA ILE A 28 2.68 -9.60 9.72
C ILE A 28 3.66 -8.44 9.89
N ALA A 29 3.18 -7.23 10.20
CA ALA A 29 4.05 -6.09 10.47
C ALA A 29 5.01 -6.32 11.65
N ARG A 30 4.56 -7.07 12.67
CA ARG A 30 5.34 -7.34 13.90
C ARG A 30 6.23 -8.57 13.80
N ASN A 31 5.73 -9.65 13.18
CA ASN A 31 6.32 -11.00 13.27
C ASN A 31 6.76 -11.55 11.91
N GLY A 32 6.48 -10.83 10.82
CA GLY A 32 6.66 -11.31 9.46
C GLY A 32 5.60 -12.31 9.00
N ALA A 33 5.52 -12.52 7.68
CA ALA A 33 4.49 -13.39 7.11
C ALA A 33 4.78 -14.86 7.41
N ARG A 34 6.06 -15.25 7.40
CA ARG A 34 6.49 -16.61 7.80
C ARG A 34 6.27 -16.91 9.28
N GLY A 35 6.56 -15.94 10.16
CA GLY A 35 6.41 -16.07 11.61
C GLY A 35 4.97 -16.03 12.12
N THR A 36 4.02 -15.64 11.26
CA THR A 36 2.60 -15.51 11.64
C THR A 36 1.81 -16.78 11.30
N SER A 37 1.16 -17.39 12.29
CA SER A 37 0.29 -18.57 12.09
C SER A 37 -1.18 -18.19 11.89
N LEU A 38 -1.93 -19.02 11.15
CA LEU A 38 -3.38 -18.83 10.99
C LEU A 38 -4.14 -19.04 12.30
N ALA A 39 -3.60 -19.84 13.21
CA ALA A 39 -4.21 -20.09 14.52
C ALA A 39 -4.15 -18.82 15.38
N ASP A 40 -3.01 -18.14 15.41
CA ASP A 40 -2.84 -16.90 16.19
C ASP A 40 -3.72 -15.78 15.63
N ILE A 41 -3.77 -15.63 14.30
CA ILE A 41 -4.67 -14.67 13.65
C ILE A 41 -6.12 -14.98 13.98
N ALA A 42 -6.54 -16.24 13.88
CA ALA A 42 -7.93 -16.63 14.14
C ALA A 42 -8.32 -16.36 15.61
N ALA A 43 -7.44 -16.70 16.55
CA ALA A 43 -7.66 -16.48 17.98
C ALA A 43 -7.84 -14.99 18.30
N GLU A 44 -6.92 -14.14 17.83
CA GLU A 44 -7.00 -12.68 18.00
C GLU A 44 -8.21 -12.08 17.26
N ALA A 45 -8.53 -12.60 16.07
CA ALA A 45 -9.72 -12.25 15.33
C ALA A 45 -10.98 -12.96 15.86
N GLY A 46 -11.00 -13.53 17.06
CA GLY A 46 -12.19 -14.10 17.71
C GLY A 46 -12.99 -15.09 16.84
N VAL A 47 -12.31 -15.87 16.01
CA VAL A 47 -12.90 -16.92 15.15
C VAL A 47 -12.12 -18.22 15.31
N SER A 48 -12.70 -19.35 14.90
CA SER A 48 -11.93 -20.58 14.78
C SER A 48 -11.02 -20.53 13.54
N GLN A 49 -9.92 -21.29 13.56
CA GLN A 49 -9.05 -21.42 12.38
C GLN A 49 -9.82 -21.95 11.16
N THR A 50 -10.75 -22.89 11.36
CA THR A 50 -11.67 -23.35 10.31
C THR A 50 -12.57 -22.22 9.80
N GLY A 51 -13.06 -21.35 10.68
CA GLY A 51 -13.84 -20.17 10.30
C GLY A 51 -13.03 -19.16 9.49
N LEU A 52 -11.77 -18.93 9.86
CA LEU A 52 -10.85 -18.12 9.05
C LEU A 52 -10.65 -18.74 7.66
N LEU A 53 -10.35 -20.04 7.60
CA LEU A 53 -10.18 -20.76 6.33
C LEU A 53 -11.46 -20.80 5.49
N TYR A 54 -12.63 -20.76 6.11
CA TYR A 54 -13.89 -20.58 5.38
C TYR A 54 -13.97 -19.24 4.64
N HIS A 55 -13.39 -18.17 5.21
CA HIS A 55 -13.37 -16.83 4.58
C HIS A 55 -12.32 -16.67 3.48
N PHE A 56 -11.14 -17.28 3.63
CA PHE A 56 -10.00 -17.05 2.73
C PHE A 56 -9.58 -18.27 1.92
N GLY A 57 -9.91 -19.48 2.36
CA GLY A 57 -9.51 -20.74 1.71
C GLY A 57 -8.07 -21.17 2.02
N SER A 58 -7.11 -20.24 2.08
CA SER A 58 -5.71 -20.53 2.38
C SER A 58 -4.99 -19.36 3.06
N LYS A 59 -3.78 -19.63 3.60
CA LYS A 59 -2.88 -18.57 4.10
C LYS A 59 -2.46 -17.62 2.98
N GLU A 60 -2.16 -18.15 1.81
CA GLU A 60 -1.79 -17.37 0.62
C GLU A 60 -2.91 -16.39 0.23
N ALA A 61 -4.17 -16.84 0.22
CA ALA A 61 -5.31 -15.97 -0.09
C ALA A 61 -5.53 -14.87 0.97
N LEU A 62 -5.24 -15.16 2.25
CA LEU A 62 -5.22 -14.14 3.28
C LEU A 62 -4.10 -13.11 3.05
N LEU A 63 -2.90 -13.57 2.68
CA LEU A 63 -1.77 -12.68 2.37
C LEU A 63 -2.05 -11.79 1.15
N ASN A 64 -2.70 -12.33 0.11
CA ASN A 64 -3.19 -11.54 -1.01
C ASN A 64 -4.21 -10.48 -0.57
N ALA A 65 -5.17 -10.83 0.29
CA ALA A 65 -6.14 -9.87 0.82
C ALA A 65 -5.50 -8.76 1.67
N VAL A 66 -4.41 -9.07 2.37
CA VAL A 66 -3.61 -8.10 3.12
C VAL A 66 -2.87 -7.13 2.17
N LEU A 67 -2.33 -7.62 1.04
CA LEU A 67 -1.76 -6.78 0.00
C LEU A 67 -2.81 -5.91 -0.69
N ASP A 68 -4.00 -6.46 -0.96
CA ASP A 68 -5.13 -5.70 -1.52
C ASP A 68 -5.51 -4.54 -0.60
N ARG A 69 -5.48 -4.75 0.72
CA ARG A 69 -5.76 -3.69 1.68
C ARG A 69 -4.74 -2.55 1.61
N HIS A 70 -3.46 -2.87 1.46
CA HIS A 70 -2.44 -1.84 1.28
C HIS A 70 -2.68 -1.06 -0.02
N LEU A 71 -2.89 -1.74 -1.14
CA LEU A 71 -3.10 -1.06 -2.42
C LEU A 71 -4.35 -0.17 -2.40
N ALA A 72 -5.44 -0.64 -1.80
CA ALA A 72 -6.65 0.16 -1.64
C ALA A 72 -6.42 1.40 -0.77
N PHE A 73 -5.63 1.27 0.30
CA PHE A 73 -5.23 2.41 1.12
C PHE A 73 -4.39 3.43 0.34
N THR A 74 -3.42 2.97 -0.45
CA THR A 74 -2.60 3.84 -1.31
C THR A 74 -3.45 4.52 -2.39
N GLU A 75 -4.37 3.79 -3.04
CA GLU A 75 -5.23 4.33 -4.09
C GLU A 75 -6.16 5.42 -3.55
N GLU A 76 -6.90 5.12 -2.47
CA GLU A 76 -7.81 6.06 -1.81
C GLU A 76 -7.08 7.33 -1.40
N TRP A 77 -5.87 7.19 -0.88
CA TRP A 77 -5.15 8.32 -0.33
C TRP A 77 -4.51 9.21 -1.40
N LEU A 78 -4.04 8.63 -2.52
CA LEU A 78 -3.44 9.38 -3.62
C LEU A 78 -4.47 9.97 -4.60
N TRP A 79 -5.62 9.31 -4.79
CA TRP A 79 -6.62 9.68 -5.81
C TRP A 79 -8.05 9.87 -5.26
N GLY A 80 -8.28 9.79 -3.94
CA GLY A 80 -9.62 9.92 -3.34
C GLY A 80 -10.24 11.32 -3.48
N ASP A 81 -9.41 12.38 -3.40
CA ASP A 81 -9.87 13.77 -3.56
C ASP A 81 -10.09 14.18 -5.03
N GLY A 82 -9.61 13.36 -5.98
CA GLY A 82 -9.74 13.63 -7.41
C GLY A 82 -8.95 12.63 -8.26
N PRO A 83 -9.49 12.24 -9.44
CA PRO A 83 -8.95 11.12 -10.21
C PRO A 83 -7.61 11.41 -10.90
N ASP A 84 -7.18 12.68 -10.97
CA ASP A 84 -5.95 13.09 -11.63
C ASP A 84 -5.33 14.33 -10.94
N PRO A 85 -4.43 14.12 -9.96
CA PRO A 85 -3.80 15.22 -9.25
C PRO A 85 -2.69 15.93 -10.05
N GLY A 86 -2.31 15.42 -11.23
CA GLY A 86 -1.16 15.92 -11.99
C GLY A 86 0.12 15.98 -11.16
N ILE A 87 0.91 17.05 -11.30
CA ILE A 87 2.15 17.22 -10.53
C ILE A 87 1.90 17.32 -9.01
N LYS A 88 0.69 17.67 -8.57
CA LYS A 88 0.35 17.79 -7.13
C LYS A 88 0.38 16.44 -6.41
N ILE A 89 0.55 15.32 -7.13
CA ILE A 89 0.71 14.01 -6.51
C ILE A 89 1.88 13.98 -5.52
N VAL A 90 2.96 14.73 -5.74
CA VAL A 90 4.10 14.80 -4.80
C VAL A 90 3.73 15.57 -3.53
N ASP A 91 2.93 16.64 -3.65
CA ASP A 91 2.43 17.38 -2.49
C ASP A 91 1.42 16.57 -1.69
N ILE A 92 0.59 15.77 -2.38
CA ILE A 92 -0.25 14.78 -1.74
C ILE A 92 0.67 13.88 -0.94
N ILE A 93 1.55 13.09 -1.58
CA ILE A 93 2.53 12.17 -0.95
C ILE A 93 3.22 12.76 0.28
N ALA A 94 3.78 13.97 0.18
CA ALA A 94 4.46 14.59 1.31
C ALA A 94 3.53 14.85 2.50
N ARG A 95 2.28 15.28 2.27
CA ARG A 95 1.29 15.41 3.35
C ARG A 95 1.02 14.07 4.04
N HIS A 96 1.13 12.92 3.34
CA HIS A 96 1.03 11.61 4.00
C HIS A 96 2.11 11.49 5.05
N MET A 97 3.34 11.69 4.58
CA MET A 97 4.54 11.34 5.29
C MET A 97 4.72 12.26 6.49
N VAL A 98 4.36 13.54 6.32
CA VAL A 98 4.29 14.52 7.41
C VAL A 98 3.30 14.10 8.51
N SER A 99 2.20 13.44 8.15
CA SER A 99 1.20 13.02 9.13
C SER A 99 1.59 11.79 9.93
N TRP A 100 2.50 10.93 9.43
CA TRP A 100 2.83 9.65 10.08
C TRP A 100 3.21 9.74 11.56
N PRO A 101 4.10 10.67 12.00
CA PRO A 101 4.48 10.73 13.42
C PRO A 101 3.31 11.11 14.33
N SER A 102 2.39 11.94 13.84
CA SER A 102 1.19 12.36 14.58
C SER A 102 0.09 11.29 14.58
N GLN A 103 0.08 10.43 13.57
CA GLN A 103 -0.82 9.30 13.45
C GLN A 103 -0.30 8.11 14.28
N HIS A 104 -0.20 8.29 15.60
CA HIS A 104 0.04 7.23 16.59
C HIS A 104 -0.98 6.07 16.56
N ASP A 105 -1.82 5.98 15.53
CA ASP A 105 -2.62 4.81 15.23
C ASP A 105 -1.72 3.70 14.70
N ASP A 106 -1.70 2.57 15.42
CA ASP A 106 -1.05 1.32 15.03
C ASP A 106 -1.35 0.93 13.58
N LYS A 107 -2.47 1.40 13.00
CA LYS A 107 -2.91 1.05 11.65
C LYS A 107 -1.97 1.50 10.52
N VAL A 108 -1.54 2.77 10.47
CA VAL A 108 -0.66 3.26 9.38
C VAL A 108 0.70 2.57 9.49
N TYR A 109 1.27 2.57 10.69
CA TYR A 109 2.53 1.88 10.97
C TYR A 109 2.45 0.40 10.59
N SER A 110 1.36 -0.29 10.94
CA SER A 110 1.19 -1.70 10.62
C SER A 110 0.98 -1.95 9.12
N LEU A 111 0.30 -1.05 8.38
CA LEU A 111 0.14 -1.20 6.94
C LEU A 111 1.47 -1.05 6.20
N LEU A 112 2.22 0.02 6.51
CA LEU A 112 3.54 0.27 5.91
C LEU A 112 4.56 -0.81 6.31
N GLY A 113 4.56 -1.17 7.60
CA GLY A 113 5.41 -2.23 8.14
C GLY A 113 5.11 -3.59 7.52
N MET A 114 3.83 -3.95 7.40
CA MET A 114 3.41 -5.17 6.73
C MET A 114 3.93 -5.22 5.30
N ASN A 115 3.73 -4.16 4.51
CA ASN A 115 4.18 -4.15 3.12
C ASN A 115 5.70 -4.22 3.00
N THR A 116 6.43 -3.51 3.85
CA THR A 116 7.90 -3.57 3.92
C THR A 116 8.39 -4.99 4.20
N VAL A 117 7.78 -5.68 5.16
CA VAL A 117 8.16 -7.04 5.53
C VAL A 117 7.78 -8.05 4.45
N VAL A 118 6.57 -7.97 3.89
CA VAL A 118 6.15 -8.87 2.80
C VAL A 118 7.03 -8.68 1.58
N LEU A 119 7.39 -7.44 1.23
CA LEU A 119 8.35 -7.15 0.16
C LEU A 119 9.70 -7.84 0.42
N GLY A 120 10.27 -7.63 1.61
CA GLY A 120 11.56 -8.20 1.99
C GLY A 120 11.58 -9.74 2.01
N GLU A 121 10.50 -10.38 2.45
CA GLU A 121 10.39 -11.84 2.52
C GLU A 121 10.20 -12.52 1.16
N ASN A 122 9.83 -11.75 0.11
CA ASN A 122 9.39 -12.25 -1.19
C ASN A 122 10.16 -11.62 -2.39
N VAL A 123 11.39 -11.16 -2.15
CA VAL A 123 12.27 -10.63 -3.23
C VAL A 123 12.61 -11.70 -4.27
N SER A 124 12.71 -12.97 -3.86
CA SER A 124 13.01 -14.07 -4.78
C SER A 124 11.81 -14.40 -5.70
N PRO A 125 12.04 -14.61 -7.01
CA PRO A 125 11.02 -15.06 -7.96
C PRO A 125 10.31 -16.37 -7.59
N ASP A 126 10.96 -17.20 -6.78
CA ASP A 126 10.44 -18.51 -6.40
C ASP A 126 9.42 -18.46 -5.25
N THR A 127 9.16 -17.28 -4.68
CA THR A 127 8.18 -17.13 -3.59
C THR A 127 6.77 -16.94 -4.12
N ASP A 128 5.78 -17.51 -3.42
CA ASP A 128 4.37 -17.51 -3.84
C ASP A 128 3.81 -16.10 -4.06
N LEU A 129 4.24 -15.10 -3.27
CA LEU A 129 3.76 -13.73 -3.37
C LEU A 129 4.54 -12.87 -4.37
N HIS A 130 5.66 -13.35 -4.93
CA HIS A 130 6.47 -12.56 -5.84
C HIS A 130 5.69 -12.05 -7.06
N PRO A 131 4.91 -12.89 -7.79
CA PRO A 131 4.13 -12.41 -8.94
C PRO A 131 3.12 -11.34 -8.55
N ARG A 132 2.52 -11.45 -7.35
CA ARG A 132 1.55 -10.49 -6.84
C ARG A 132 2.20 -9.14 -6.53
N LEU A 133 3.41 -9.15 -5.97
CA LEU A 133 4.19 -7.94 -5.69
C LEU A 133 4.63 -7.26 -6.98
N VAL A 134 5.13 -8.02 -7.97
CA VAL A 134 5.48 -7.49 -9.30
C VAL A 134 4.28 -6.78 -9.92
N GLU A 135 3.10 -7.40 -9.88
CA GLU A 135 1.88 -6.82 -10.42
C GLU A 135 1.44 -5.55 -9.66
N GLY A 136 1.58 -5.54 -8.34
CA GLY A 136 1.32 -4.36 -7.50
C GLY A 136 2.22 -3.18 -7.89
N TYR A 137 3.54 -3.41 -7.95
CA TYR A 137 4.51 -2.40 -8.38
C TYR A 137 4.23 -1.87 -9.78
N ARG A 138 3.98 -2.77 -10.73
CA ARG A 138 3.64 -2.41 -12.12
C ARG A 138 2.42 -1.49 -12.14
N THR A 139 1.35 -1.88 -11.45
CA THR A 139 0.09 -1.12 -11.39
C THR A 139 0.30 0.27 -10.78
N THR A 140 1.03 0.38 -9.67
CA THR A 140 1.32 1.66 -9.02
C THR A 140 2.17 2.57 -9.91
N ILE A 141 3.24 2.04 -10.53
CA ILE A 141 4.08 2.80 -11.45
C ILE A 141 3.26 3.30 -12.64
N GLU A 142 2.43 2.45 -13.24
CA GLU A 142 1.59 2.83 -14.38
C GLU A 142 0.57 3.91 -14.00
N ARG A 143 -0.04 3.81 -12.82
CA ARG A 143 -1.00 4.80 -12.33
C ARG A 143 -0.35 6.18 -12.13
N VAL A 144 0.81 6.24 -11.47
CA VAL A 144 1.57 7.48 -11.30
C VAL A 144 2.07 8.02 -12.64
N THR A 145 2.56 7.14 -13.53
CA THR A 145 2.99 7.51 -14.89
C THR A 145 1.85 8.16 -15.67
N ALA A 146 0.63 7.61 -15.58
CA ALA A 146 -0.54 8.17 -16.24
C ALA A 146 -0.89 9.56 -15.70
N THR A 147 -0.85 9.75 -14.38
CA THR A 147 -1.04 11.07 -13.74
C THR A 147 -0.01 12.09 -14.24
N LEU A 148 1.28 11.74 -14.27
CA LEU A 148 2.34 12.65 -14.73
C LEU A 148 2.26 12.94 -16.24
N ARG A 149 1.94 11.93 -17.05
CA ARG A 149 1.72 12.11 -18.49
C ARG A 149 0.54 13.04 -18.77
N SER A 150 -0.54 12.91 -18.00
CA SER A 150 -1.69 13.81 -18.09
C SER A 150 -1.30 15.24 -17.69
N ALA A 151 -0.48 15.41 -16.65
CA ALA A 151 0.08 16.71 -16.26
C ALA A 151 0.91 17.35 -17.39
N GLN A 152 1.76 16.57 -18.08
CA GLN A 152 2.50 17.05 -19.26
C GLN A 152 1.58 17.50 -20.38
N GLN A 153 0.53 16.73 -20.70
CA GLN A 153 -0.44 17.08 -21.73
C GLN A 153 -1.19 18.39 -21.42
N ARG A 154 -1.37 18.71 -20.13
CA ARG A 154 -1.96 19.97 -19.67
C ARG A 154 -0.95 21.12 -19.55
N GLY A 155 0.33 20.89 -19.81
CA GLY A 155 1.39 21.88 -19.65
C GLY A 155 1.74 22.19 -18.19
N GLU A 156 1.36 21.34 -17.23
CA GLU A 156 1.74 21.48 -15.82
C GLU A 156 3.16 20.96 -15.57
N MET A 157 3.56 19.93 -16.30
CA MET A 157 4.87 19.30 -16.22
C MET A 157 5.66 19.56 -17.52
N ARG A 158 6.97 19.78 -17.39
CA ARG A 158 7.89 19.92 -18.53
C ARG A 158 7.85 18.70 -19.45
N ASP A 159 8.03 18.94 -20.75
CA ASP A 159 7.96 17.94 -21.81
C ASP A 159 9.27 17.15 -22.01
N ASP A 160 10.38 17.64 -21.46
CA ASP A 160 11.70 17.00 -21.55
C ASP A 160 11.93 15.88 -20.53
N LEU A 161 10.99 15.69 -19.60
CA LEU A 161 11.04 14.65 -18.59
C LEU A 161 10.28 13.40 -19.05
N ASP A 162 10.81 12.20 -18.79
CA ASP A 162 10.07 10.96 -18.98
C ASP A 162 9.14 10.69 -17.77
N PRO A 163 7.79 10.66 -17.96
CA PRO A 163 6.86 10.40 -16.87
C PRO A 163 7.06 9.07 -16.15
N GLN A 164 7.50 8.04 -16.87
CA GLN A 164 7.67 6.71 -16.30
C GLN A 164 8.92 6.66 -15.42
N LEU A 165 10.04 7.24 -15.87
CA LEU A 165 11.24 7.34 -15.05
C LEU A 165 11.00 8.22 -13.82
N LYS A 166 10.25 9.32 -13.97
CA LYS A 166 9.89 10.19 -12.84
C LYS A 166 8.96 9.48 -11.85
N ALA A 167 8.00 8.69 -12.32
CA ALA A 167 7.16 7.86 -11.46
C ALA A 167 7.99 6.85 -10.65
N MET A 168 8.97 6.17 -11.29
CA MET A 168 9.87 5.24 -10.61
C MET A 168 10.71 5.94 -9.54
N GLU A 169 11.27 7.13 -9.83
CA GLU A 169 12.02 7.94 -8.87
C GLU A 169 11.17 8.30 -7.64
N ILE A 170 9.95 8.78 -7.86
CA ILE A 170 9.01 9.13 -6.78
C ILE A 170 8.72 7.92 -5.90
N ILE A 171 8.35 6.78 -6.50
CA ILE A 171 8.00 5.57 -5.77
C ILE A 171 9.22 5.01 -5.00
N ALA A 172 10.41 5.04 -5.61
CA ALA A 172 11.64 4.59 -4.96
C ALA A 172 11.98 5.45 -3.73
N PHE A 173 11.79 6.77 -3.81
CA PHE A 173 11.94 7.65 -2.65
C PHE A 173 10.95 7.30 -1.54
N CYS A 174 9.66 7.08 -1.87
CA CYS A 174 8.64 6.71 -0.90
C CYS A 174 9.03 5.45 -0.13
N TYR A 175 9.36 4.35 -0.82
CA TYR A 175 9.76 3.11 -0.16
C TYR A 175 11.01 3.25 0.70
N GLY A 176 11.99 4.03 0.24
CA GLY A 176 13.21 4.30 1.01
C GLY A 176 12.92 5.06 2.30
N LEU A 177 12.08 6.09 2.25
CA LEU A 177 11.74 6.91 3.40
C LEU A 177 10.83 6.15 4.39
N GLU A 178 9.86 5.37 3.89
CA GLU A 178 9.03 4.46 4.69
C GLU A 178 9.88 3.48 5.49
N ALA A 179 10.77 2.74 4.81
CA ALA A 179 11.63 1.77 5.47
C ALA A 179 12.56 2.43 6.51
N ALA A 180 13.14 3.58 6.18
CA ALA A 180 14.01 4.32 7.10
C ALA A 180 13.25 4.77 8.37
N TRP A 181 12.01 5.28 8.21
CA TRP A 181 11.20 5.73 9.33
C TRP A 181 10.70 4.57 10.20
N LEU A 182 10.30 3.45 9.59
CA LEU A 182 9.91 2.23 10.31
C LEU A 182 11.06 1.67 11.15
N VAL A 183 12.31 1.78 10.69
CA VAL A 183 13.49 1.34 11.43
C VAL A 183 13.86 2.36 12.52
N ASN A 184 13.79 3.64 12.23
CA ASN A 184 14.11 4.71 13.18
C ASN A 184 13.07 5.84 13.12
N PRO A 185 12.03 5.79 13.97
CA PRO A 185 10.97 6.81 13.98
C PRO A 185 11.43 8.22 14.41
N THR A 186 12.69 8.38 14.85
CA THR A 186 13.26 9.68 15.25
C THR A 186 13.81 10.49 14.08
N ILE A 187 13.91 9.90 12.87
CA ILE A 187 14.34 10.66 11.70
C ILE A 187 13.31 11.77 11.38
N PRO A 188 13.75 12.93 10.84
CA PRO A 188 12.86 14.04 10.53
C PRO A 188 12.07 13.79 9.23
N VAL A 189 11.19 12.79 9.25
CA VAL A 189 10.43 12.33 8.07
C VAL A 189 9.57 13.44 7.47
N ALA A 190 8.99 14.29 8.31
CA ALA A 190 8.16 15.42 7.88
C ALA A 190 8.97 16.47 7.10
N ASP A 191 10.17 16.81 7.59
CA ASP A 191 11.05 17.77 6.93
C ASP A 191 11.60 17.19 5.62
N ALA A 192 12.00 15.91 5.64
CA ALA A 192 12.48 15.19 4.45
C ALA A 192 11.40 15.15 3.36
N ALA A 193 10.17 14.79 3.71
CA ALA A 193 9.05 14.73 2.76
C ALA A 193 8.68 16.10 2.20
N THR A 194 8.60 17.13 3.05
CA THR A 194 8.28 18.50 2.63
C THR A 194 9.35 19.06 1.69
N THR A 195 10.63 18.86 2.04
CA THR A 195 11.76 19.30 1.22
C THR A 195 11.77 18.58 -0.13
N TRP A 196 11.56 17.27 -0.12
CA TRP A 196 11.51 16.47 -1.34
C TRP A 196 10.36 16.90 -2.26
N ALA A 197 9.15 17.10 -1.76
CA ALA A 197 8.03 17.54 -2.60
C ALA A 197 8.28 18.89 -3.24
N ALA A 198 8.82 19.87 -2.49
CA ALA A 198 9.18 21.17 -3.04
C ALA A 198 10.23 21.05 -4.17
N GLN A 199 11.23 20.19 -4.00
CA GLN A 199 12.24 19.93 -5.02
C GLN A 199 11.65 19.26 -6.26
N GLN A 200 10.81 18.23 -6.09
CA GLN A 200 10.18 17.53 -7.22
C GLN A 200 9.24 18.44 -7.99
N THR A 201 8.42 19.24 -7.30
CA THR A 201 7.53 20.22 -7.93
C THR A 201 8.35 21.24 -8.74
N ALA A 202 9.43 21.79 -8.19
CA ALA A 202 10.29 22.73 -8.90
C ALA A 202 11.00 22.10 -10.12
N GLN A 203 11.38 20.82 -10.03
CA GLN A 203 11.99 20.09 -11.14
C GLN A 203 10.99 19.78 -12.26
N MET A 204 9.74 19.46 -11.90
CA MET A 204 8.70 19.04 -12.85
C MET A 204 7.95 20.21 -13.49
N ALA A 205 7.72 21.30 -12.76
CA ALA A 205 6.84 22.38 -13.21
C ALA A 205 7.31 22.98 -14.55
N ALA A 206 6.37 23.15 -15.48
CA ALA A 206 6.61 23.94 -16.68
C ALA A 206 6.85 25.41 -16.29
N GLY A 207 7.86 26.03 -16.90
CA GLY A 207 8.21 27.44 -16.68
C GLY A 207 7.25 28.41 -17.36
#